data_AF-D6Z0Z2-F1
#
_entry.id   AF-D6Z0Z2-F1
#
_cell.length_a   1.000
_cell.length_b   1.000
_cell.length_c   1.000
_cell.angle_alpha   90.00
_cell.angle_beta   90.00
_cell.angle_gamma   90.00
#
_symmetry.space_group_name_H-M   'P 1'
#
loop_
_entity.id
_entity.type
_entity.pdbx_description
1 polymer ?
#
loop_
_entity_poly.entity_id
_entity_poly.type
_entity_poly.pdbx_seq_one_letter_code
_entity_poly.pdbx_strand_id
1 'polypeptide(L)'
;MTAPRLITDHLDLWTAAVTPKTNNGRGRNGQPELTGIKKLRELILELAVRGKLVPQNPADEPAATLLEKIAAEKARLVKEGKIKKPKPLPPVGEDEQPFVLPEGWELDRLGNIFDIQDHRRIPLNN
;
A
#
# COMPACT_ATOMS: atom_id res chain seq x y z
N MET A 1 18.49 13.61 0.62
CA MET A 1 18.78 12.44 1.49
C MET A 1 17.73 11.37 1.21
N THR A 2 18.10 10.09 1.17
CA THR A 2 17.15 8.98 0.92
C THR A 2 16.53 8.49 2.23
N ALA A 3 15.33 7.92 2.16
CA ALA A 3 14.61 7.45 3.36
C ALA A 3 15.38 6.39 4.17
N PRO A 4 16.07 5.40 3.54
CA PRO A 4 16.92 4.46 4.28
C PRO A 4 18.07 5.14 5.03
N ARG A 5 18.72 6.15 4.42
CA ARG A 5 19.80 6.90 5.07
C ARG A 5 19.31 7.65 6.32
N LEU A 6 18.14 8.28 6.24
CA LEU A 6 17.55 8.99 7.38
C LEU A 6 17.24 8.04 8.56
N ILE A 7 16.89 6.79 8.28
CA ILE A 7 16.71 5.76 9.32
C ILE A 7 18.05 5.37 9.95
N THR A 8 19.07 5.09 9.12
CA THR A 8 20.35 4.60 9.62
C THR A 8 21.16 5.67 10.34
N ASP A 9 21.10 6.93 9.87
CA ASP A 9 21.88 8.05 10.41
C ASP A 9 21.38 8.47 11.81
N HIS A 10 20.17 8.07 12.21
CA HIS A 10 19.55 8.43 13.48
C HIS A 10 19.19 7.22 14.36
N LEU A 11 19.76 6.04 14.09
CA LEU A 11 19.42 4.81 14.80
C LEU A 11 19.67 4.90 16.32
N ASP A 12 20.71 5.64 16.73
CA ASP A 12 21.00 5.89 18.15
C ASP A 12 19.90 6.68 18.85
N LEU A 13 19.29 7.66 18.17
CA LEU A 13 18.17 8.43 18.70
C LEU A 13 16.93 7.55 18.87
N TRP A 14 16.68 6.64 17.92
CA TRP A 14 15.55 5.72 17.96
C TRP A 14 15.69 4.63 19.02
N THR A 15 16.91 4.18 19.30
CA THR A 15 17.16 3.13 20.31
C THR A 15 17.28 3.70 21.73
N ALA A 16 17.75 4.94 21.88
CA ALA A 16 17.88 5.60 23.18
C ALA A 16 16.57 6.21 23.71
N ALA A 17 15.57 6.47 22.85
CA ALA A 17 14.32 7.08 23.26
C ALA A 17 13.41 6.12 24.05
N VAL A 18 13.46 6.26 25.38
CA VAL A 18 12.64 5.54 26.35
C VAL A 18 11.82 6.56 27.14
N THR A 19 10.52 6.31 27.32
CA THR A 19 9.71 7.16 28.20
C THR A 19 10.03 6.82 29.66
N PRO A 20 10.36 7.83 30.50
CA PRO A 20 10.65 7.59 31.89
C PRO A 20 9.38 7.07 32.60
N LYS A 21 9.60 6.17 33.56
CA LYS A 21 8.55 5.59 34.39
C LYS A 21 7.72 6.68 35.06
N THR A 22 6.41 6.72 34.81
CA THR A 22 5.49 7.56 35.57
C THR A 22 5.08 6.80 36.84
N ASN A 23 5.69 7.16 37.98
CA ASN A 23 5.27 6.63 39.29
C ASN A 23 4.01 7.37 39.77
N ASN A 24 2.85 7.06 39.22
CA ASN A 24 1.57 7.58 39.72
C ASN A 24 0.76 6.45 40.39
N GLY A 25 1.12 6.12 41.63
CA GLY A 25 0.27 5.37 42.57
C GLY A 25 0.27 3.84 42.47
N ARG A 26 0.33 3.20 43.64
CA ARG A 26 0.09 1.78 44.00
C ARG A 26 0.52 0.72 42.96
N GLY A 27 1.79 0.34 43.03
CA GLY A 27 2.19 -1.08 42.95
C GLY A 27 2.16 -1.78 41.58
N ARG A 28 2.19 -1.06 40.46
CA ARG A 28 2.35 -1.71 39.14
C ARG A 28 3.82 -1.69 38.70
N ASN A 29 4.42 -2.87 38.60
CA ASN A 29 5.75 -3.08 38.00
C ASN A 29 5.67 -2.91 36.47
N GLY A 30 5.44 -1.69 36.00
CA GLY A 30 5.42 -1.36 34.57
C GLY A 30 6.83 -1.28 34.01
N GLN A 31 7.12 -2.06 32.97
CA GLN A 31 8.38 -2.02 32.23
C GLN A 31 8.50 -0.69 31.47
N PRO A 32 9.71 -0.11 31.35
CA PRO A 32 9.93 1.08 30.52
C PRO A 32 9.48 0.82 29.07
N GLU A 33 8.80 1.80 28.46
CA GLU A 33 8.30 1.67 27.11
C GLU A 33 9.33 2.17 26.09
N LEU A 34 9.68 1.31 25.13
CA LEU A 34 10.61 1.62 24.04
C LEU A 34 9.91 2.44 22.95
N THR A 35 9.50 3.67 23.27
CA THR A 35 8.74 4.55 22.37
C THR A 35 9.47 4.87 21.08
N GLY A 36 10.81 5.01 21.12
CA GLY A 36 11.62 5.23 19.93
C GLY A 36 11.52 4.08 18.93
N ILE A 37 11.61 2.83 19.39
CA ILE A 37 11.44 1.64 18.54
C ILE A 37 10.04 1.56 17.96
N LYS A 38 9.00 1.93 18.72
CA LYS A 38 7.63 1.96 18.21
C LYS A 38 7.47 2.96 17.07
N LYS A 39 7.97 4.18 17.25
CA LYS A 39 7.93 5.25 16.23
C LYS A 39 8.76 4.90 15.00
N LEU A 40 9.91 4.27 15.18
CA LEU A 40 10.73 3.78 14.07
C LEU A 40 9.97 2.73 13.23
N ARG A 41 9.26 1.79 13.87
CA ARG A 41 8.45 0.80 13.14
C ARG A 41 7.32 1.46 12.35
N GLU A 42 6.62 2.42 12.94
CA GLU A 42 5.58 3.20 12.25
C GLU A 42 6.15 3.91 11.01
N LEU A 43 7.30 4.58 11.16
CA LEU A 43 7.97 5.26 10.06
C LEU A 43 8.41 4.29 8.95
N ILE A 44 9.00 3.15 9.30
CA ILE A 44 9.40 2.12 8.32
C ILE A 44 8.19 1.63 7.55
N LEU A 45 7.07 1.33 8.22
CA LEU A 45 5.84 0.87 7.57
C LEU A 45 5.28 1.94 6.62
N GLU A 46 5.25 3.19 7.05
CA GLU A 46 4.80 4.30 6.21
C GLU A 46 5.67 4.44 4.94
N LEU A 47 6.99 4.37 5.09
CA LEU A 47 7.92 4.43 3.97
C LEU A 47 7.81 3.22 3.04
N ALA A 48 7.53 2.03 3.60
CA ALA A 48 7.32 0.81 2.84
C ALA A 48 6.08 0.91 1.95
N VAL A 49 4.95 1.34 2.52
CA VAL A 49 3.68 1.50 1.80
C VAL A 49 3.80 2.55 0.70
N ARG A 50 4.60 3.60 0.91
CA ARG A 50 4.88 4.62 -0.13
C ARG A 50 5.94 4.20 -1.15
N GLY A 51 6.53 3.01 -1.06
CA GLY A 51 7.56 2.52 -1.99
C GLY A 51 8.92 3.22 -1.86
N LYS A 52 9.22 3.87 -0.72
CA LYS A 52 10.44 4.69 -0.54
C LYS A 52 11.63 3.95 0.07
N LEU A 53 11.46 2.69 0.47
CA LEU A 53 12.52 1.91 1.11
C LEU A 53 13.51 1.29 0.13
N VAL A 54 13.11 1.12 -1.13
CA VAL A 54 13.92 0.48 -2.17
C VAL A 54 14.02 1.43 -3.38
N PRO A 55 15.20 1.58 -3.99
CA PRO A 55 15.33 2.32 -5.24
C PRO A 55 14.43 1.73 -6.32
N GLN A 56 13.67 2.58 -7.01
CA GLN A 56 12.89 2.15 -8.18
C GLN A 56 13.84 1.95 -9.36
N ASN A 57 13.56 0.96 -10.20
CA ASN A 57 14.31 0.70 -11.43
C ASN A 57 13.54 1.30 -12.62
N PRO A 58 14.09 2.32 -13.31
CA PRO A 58 13.43 2.93 -14.47
C PRO A 58 13.22 1.99 -15.66
N ALA A 59 13.91 0.84 -15.67
CA ALA A 59 13.75 -0.18 -16.70
C ALA A 59 12.58 -1.16 -16.43
N ASP A 60 11.93 -1.07 -15.26
CA ASP A 60 10.76 -1.89 -14.95
C ASP A 60 9.55 -1.46 -15.81
N GLU A 61 8.69 -2.40 -16.18
CA GLU A 61 7.47 -2.10 -16.92
C GLU A 61 6.54 -1.22 -16.06
N PRO A 62 6.10 -0.04 -16.55
CA PRO A 62 5.20 0.81 -15.79
C PRO A 62 3.81 0.16 -15.68
N ALA A 63 3.14 0.38 -14.55
CA ALA A 63 1.82 -0.15 -14.27
C ALA A 63 0.78 0.24 -15.35
N ALA A 64 0.94 1.42 -15.97
CA ALA A 64 0.13 1.86 -17.10
C ALA A 64 0.08 0.83 -18.25
N THR A 65 1.22 0.20 -18.57
CA THR A 65 1.29 -0.84 -19.62
C THR A 65 0.47 -2.07 -19.26
N LEU A 66 0.47 -2.48 -17.98
CA LEU A 66 -0.38 -3.58 -17.51
C LEU A 66 -1.87 -3.21 -17.56
N LEU A 67 -2.23 -1.97 -17.20
CA LEU A 67 -3.62 -1.49 -17.26
C LEU A 67 -4.17 -1.51 -18.69
N GLU A 68 -3.37 -1.13 -19.69
CA GLU A 68 -3.74 -1.23 -21.10
C GLU A 68 -4.01 -2.69 -21.51
N LYS A 69 -3.13 -3.62 -21.10
CA LYS A 69 -3.30 -5.06 -21.35
C LYS A 69 -4.59 -5.59 -20.71
N ILE A 70 -4.88 -5.18 -19.48
CA ILE A 70 -6.12 -5.56 -18.77
C ILE A 70 -7.36 -5.01 -19.49
N ALA A 71 -7.33 -3.75 -19.94
CA ALA A 71 -8.43 -3.14 -20.66
C ALA A 71 -8.72 -3.87 -21.99
N ALA A 72 -7.67 -4.22 -22.74
CA ALA A 72 -7.78 -4.98 -23.97
C ALA A 72 -8.34 -6.39 -23.73
N GLU A 73 -7.84 -7.09 -22.70
CA GLU A 73 -8.32 -8.43 -22.36
C GLU A 73 -9.77 -8.40 -21.89
N LYS A 74 -10.17 -7.41 -21.09
CA LYS A 74 -11.58 -7.21 -20.70
C LYS A 74 -12.47 -6.99 -21.92
N ALA A 75 -12.05 -6.15 -22.87
CA ALA A 75 -12.82 -5.91 -24.10
C ALA A 75 -13.00 -7.21 -24.90
N ARG A 76 -11.95 -8.05 -24.97
CA ARG A 76 -12.02 -9.38 -25.58
C ARG A 76 -13.01 -10.30 -24.86
N LEU A 77 -12.94 -10.40 -23.53
CA LEU A 77 -13.84 -11.25 -22.73
C LEU A 77 -15.31 -10.80 -22.79
N VAL A 78 -15.57 -9.50 -22.88
CA VAL A 78 -16.92 -8.95 -23.11
C VAL A 78 -17.44 -9.37 -24.48
N LYS A 79 -16.60 -9.29 -25.52
CA LYS A 79 -16.95 -9.73 -26.88
C LYS A 79 -17.22 -11.24 -26.95
N GLU A 80 -16.47 -12.03 -26.19
CA GLU A 80 -16.67 -13.48 -26.05
C GLU A 80 -17.86 -13.84 -25.14
N GLY A 81 -18.52 -12.86 -24.50
CA GLY A 81 -19.67 -13.09 -23.61
C GLY A 81 -19.32 -13.74 -22.27
N LYS A 82 -18.04 -13.85 -21.92
CA LYS A 82 -17.56 -14.48 -20.68
C LYS A 82 -17.75 -13.59 -19.45
N ILE A 83 -17.72 -12.28 -19.66
CA ILE A 83 -17.98 -11.26 -18.63
C ILE A 83 -18.98 -10.24 -19.14
N LYS A 84 -19.72 -9.62 -18.22
CA LYS A 84 -20.65 -8.53 -18.57
C LYS A 84 -19.83 -7.27 -18.87
N LYS A 85 -20.38 -6.40 -19.73
CA LYS A 85 -19.78 -5.09 -19.99
C LYS A 85 -19.75 -4.29 -18.66
N PRO A 86 -18.55 -3.90 -18.16
CA PRO A 86 -18.46 -3.16 -16.91
C PRO A 86 -19.06 -1.75 -17.07
N LYS A 87 -19.62 -1.22 -15.98
CA LYS A 87 -20.03 0.19 -15.93
C LYS A 87 -18.78 1.07 -15.96
N PRO A 88 -18.73 2.14 -16.77
CA PRO A 88 -17.61 3.07 -16.74
C PRO A 88 -17.48 3.67 -15.33
N LEU A 89 -16.27 3.63 -14.78
CA LEU A 89 -15.93 4.22 -13.50
C LEU A 89 -15.43 5.65 -13.70
N PRO A 90 -15.66 6.56 -12.73
CA PRO A 90 -15.09 7.89 -12.79
C PRO A 90 -13.56 7.81 -12.78
N PRO A 91 -12.87 8.71 -13.50
CA PRO A 91 -11.42 8.81 -13.41
C PRO A 91 -11.00 9.09 -11.95
N VAL A 92 -9.75 8.76 -11.64
CA VAL A 92 -9.15 9.14 -10.35
C VAL A 92 -8.84 10.64 -10.41
N GLY A 93 -9.36 11.40 -9.44
CA GLY A 93 -9.07 12.83 -9.31
C GLY A 93 -7.69 13.09 -8.71
N GLU A 94 -7.10 14.26 -8.99
CA GLU A 94 -5.81 14.66 -8.39
C GLU A 94 -5.89 14.80 -6.86
N ASP A 95 -7.06 15.16 -6.34
CA ASP A 95 -7.37 15.29 -4.92
C ASP A 95 -7.48 13.93 -4.20
N GLU A 96 -7.69 12.85 -4.94
CA GLU A 96 -7.78 11.50 -4.40
C GLU A 96 -6.41 10.86 -4.16
N GLN A 97 -5.32 11.49 -4.61
CA GLN A 97 -3.96 10.97 -4.46
C GLN A 97 -3.37 11.39 -3.10
N PRO A 98 -3.25 10.46 -2.12
CA PRO A 98 -2.79 10.82 -0.77
C PRO A 98 -1.29 11.15 -0.70
N PHE A 99 -0.50 10.76 -1.69
CA PHE A 99 0.94 11.01 -1.77
C PHE A 99 1.48 10.86 -3.20
N VAL A 100 2.65 11.45 -3.45
CA VAL A 100 3.38 11.31 -4.72
C VAL A 100 3.82 9.86 -4.92
N LEU A 101 3.35 9.24 -6.01
CA LEU A 101 3.66 7.86 -6.35
C LEU A 101 5.11 7.71 -6.84
N PRO A 102 5.74 6.55 -6.59
CA PRO A 102 7.02 6.22 -7.21
C PRO A 102 6.92 6.11 -8.74
N GLU A 103 8.07 6.20 -9.42
CA GLU A 103 8.16 6.00 -10.86
C GLU A 103 7.61 4.62 -11.26
N GLY A 104 6.81 4.59 -12.34
CA GLY A 104 6.18 3.38 -12.84
C GLY A 104 4.94 2.91 -12.07
N TRP A 105 4.59 3.51 -10.93
CA TRP A 105 3.35 3.22 -10.22
C TRP A 105 2.19 4.04 -10.79
N GLU A 106 1.00 3.44 -10.81
CA GLU A 106 -0.22 4.09 -11.28
C GLU A 106 -1.32 3.92 -10.23
N LEU A 107 -2.15 4.95 -10.03
CA LEU A 107 -3.34 4.86 -9.18
C LEU A 107 -4.57 4.70 -10.07
N ASP A 108 -5.26 3.56 -9.92
CA ASP A 108 -6.46 3.28 -10.69
C ASP A 108 -7.58 2.72 -9.78
N ARG A 109 -8.81 2.72 -10.29
CA ARG A 109 -9.97 2.14 -9.62
C ARG A 109 -9.82 0.61 -9.56
N LEU A 110 -10.10 0.03 -8.40
CA LEU A 110 -10.07 -1.43 -8.20
C LEU A 110 -10.91 -2.19 -9.24
N GLY A 111 -12.05 -1.64 -9.66
CA GLY A 111 -12.92 -2.25 -10.67
C GLY A 111 -12.35 -2.24 -12.10
N ASN A 112 -11.31 -1.45 -12.38
CA ASN A 112 -10.61 -1.49 -13.67
C ASN A 112 -9.70 -2.73 -13.75
N ILE A 113 -9.09 -3.12 -12.64
CA ILE A 113 -8.15 -4.26 -12.59
C ILE A 113 -8.80 -5.61 -12.27
N PHE A 114 -9.91 -5.63 -11.52
CA PHE A 114 -10.61 -6.87 -11.19
C PHE A 114 -11.96 -7.01 -11.90
N ASP A 115 -12.43 -8.25 -12.02
CA ASP A 115 -13.79 -8.58 -12.38
C ASP A 115 -14.42 -9.36 -11.21
N ILE A 116 -15.42 -8.75 -10.57
CA ILE A 116 -16.04 -9.31 -9.36
C ILE A 116 -17.18 -10.23 -9.78
N GLN A 117 -16.99 -11.53 -9.56
CA GLN A 117 -17.92 -12.59 -9.95
C GLN A 117 -18.82 -13.02 -8.77
N ASP A 118 -19.41 -12.07 -8.04
CA ASP A 118 -20.32 -12.35 -6.90
C ASP A 118 -21.57 -13.16 -7.29
N HIS A 119 -21.82 -13.30 -8.59
CA HIS A 119 -23.04 -13.86 -9.16
C HIS A 119 -22.95 -15.36 -9.52
N ARG A 120 -21.76 -15.98 -9.51
CA ARG A 120 -21.65 -17.43 -9.78
C ARG A 120 -21.85 -18.22 -8.50
N ARG A 121 -23.11 -18.31 -8.04
CA ARG A 121 -23.52 -19.40 -7.15
C ARG A 121 -23.37 -20.70 -7.93
N ILE A 122 -22.29 -21.43 -7.70
CA ILE A 122 -22.18 -22.83 -8.10
C ILE A 122 -22.95 -23.61 -7.03
N PRO A 123 -24.13 -24.18 -7.32
CA PRO A 123 -24.79 -25.03 -6.36
C PRO A 123 -23.89 -26.24 -6.06
N LEU A 124 -23.71 -26.56 -4.78
CA LEU A 124 -23.11 -27.82 -4.38
C LEU A 124 -24.10 -28.93 -4.74
N ASN A 125 -23.77 -29.76 -5.73
CA ASN A 125 -24.52 -30.97 -6.02
C ASN A 125 -24.35 -31.95 -4.85
N ASN A 126 -25.48 -32.44 -4.33
CA ASN A 126 -25.57 -33.43 -3.27
C ASN A 126 -25.69 -34.83 -3.86
#